data_AF-A0A0A2BCL7-F1
#
_entry.id   AF-A0A0A2BCL7-F1
#
_cell.length_a   1.000
_cell.length_b   1.000
_cell.length_c   1.000
_cell.angle_alpha   90.00
_cell.angle_beta   90.00
_cell.angle_gamma   90.00
#
_symmetry.space_group_name_H-M   'P 1'
#
loop_
_entity.id
_entity.type
_entity.pdbx_description
1 polymer ?
#
loop_
_entity_poly.entity_id
_entity_poly.type
_entity_poly.pdbx_seq_one_letter_code
_entity_poly.pdbx_strand_id
1 'polypeptide(L)'
;MKFSFIEVLSFTRYSSIGIISTLTNYLIFIFFLHVLGFGVTPALIMGYLTGCLISFHFGRTWIFGVRNSFKFTQLLKFLISYAIGCFLLSIISNFVDKYIINSSLKWLISTLPIIAVNYSLLRLWVFENNKQIKDKRWGGISKIEFLQVIASRLISYLNPAVTHNLEKYYAIKKAFYLSCIEDIEGDYLEFGVFEGSSFSHAMRCYLSKKIYMPLKEKKIIRFFGFDSFEGFGQLTEDDKHPFYIDEQFKTSYEFVERKIKTVSNKNSIEAHLIKGFLNETLKNGPQKYNIKKARIIFIDLDLYEPSLEALFFCQNLFQEGTILILDDFFSYKGSLNKGVAKAFENFKNQTKFKFREIVSYGMGGKVFICCEK
;
A
#
# COMPACT_ATOMS: atom_id res chain seq x y z
N MET A 1 -25.38 26.20 22.36
CA MET A 1 -24.05 26.81 22.19
C MET A 1 -23.48 26.30 20.86
N LYS A 2 -23.43 27.11 19.80
CA LYS A 2 -22.88 26.67 18.50
C LYS A 2 -21.35 26.72 18.60
N PHE A 3 -20.69 25.58 18.63
CA PHE A 3 -19.24 25.52 18.47
C PHE A 3 -18.88 26.08 17.09
N SER A 4 -17.98 27.05 17.05
CA SER A 4 -17.42 27.52 15.78
C SER A 4 -16.57 26.40 15.16
N PHE A 5 -16.49 26.35 13.83
CA PHE A 5 -15.65 25.39 13.10
C PHE A 5 -14.19 25.34 13.62
N ILE A 6 -13.68 26.50 14.05
CA ILE A 6 -12.35 26.67 14.63
C ILE A 6 -12.23 25.90 15.97
N GLU A 7 -13.26 25.92 16.80
CA GLU A 7 -13.23 25.21 18.10
C GLU A 7 -13.29 23.70 17.92
N VAL A 8 -14.09 23.22 16.95
CA VAL A 8 -14.10 21.80 16.59
C VAL A 8 -12.72 21.35 16.11
N LEU A 9 -12.06 22.16 15.27
CA LEU A 9 -10.73 21.87 14.75
C LEU A 9 -9.64 21.91 15.84
N SER A 10 -9.69 22.85 16.78
CA SER A 10 -8.75 22.89 17.91
C SER A 10 -8.96 21.70 18.85
N PHE A 11 -10.21 21.30 19.09
CA PHE A 11 -10.51 20.12 19.89
C PHE A 11 -10.04 18.83 19.21
N THR A 12 -10.23 18.66 17.90
CA THR A 12 -9.73 17.48 17.18
C THR A 12 -8.21 17.39 17.21
N ARG A 13 -7.50 18.51 17.01
CA ARG A 13 -6.03 18.57 17.18
C ARG A 13 -5.59 18.18 18.59
N TYR A 14 -6.33 18.61 19.61
CA TYR A 14 -6.09 18.22 21.00
C TYR A 14 -6.21 16.72 21.22
N SER A 15 -7.29 16.12 20.74
CA SER A 15 -7.44 14.66 20.80
C SER A 15 -6.32 13.93 20.06
N SER A 16 -5.91 14.41 18.87
CA SER A 16 -4.80 13.80 18.10
C SER A 16 -3.47 13.87 18.84
N ILE A 17 -3.12 15.01 19.45
CA ILE A 17 -1.90 15.13 20.27
C ILE A 17 -1.96 14.21 21.49
N GLY A 18 -3.13 14.04 22.11
CA GLY A 18 -3.31 13.08 23.20
C GLY A 18 -2.93 11.66 22.80
N ILE A 19 -3.43 11.19 21.64
CA ILE A 19 -3.10 9.86 21.10
C ILE A 19 -1.60 9.74 20.81
N ILE A 20 -1.02 10.72 20.12
CA ILE A 20 0.41 10.73 19.76
C ILE A 20 1.27 10.71 21.02
N SER A 21 0.96 11.54 22.02
CA SER A 21 1.68 11.61 23.28
C SER A 21 1.64 10.29 24.04
N THR A 22 0.49 9.62 24.08
CA THR A 22 0.37 8.30 24.73
C THR A 22 1.16 7.23 24.00
N LEU A 23 1.13 7.23 22.66
CA LEU A 23 1.92 6.30 21.87
C LEU A 23 3.42 6.54 22.07
N THR A 24 3.88 7.79 22.03
CA THR A 24 5.29 8.11 22.26
C THR A 24 5.74 7.76 23.67
N ASN A 25 4.91 8.02 24.70
CA ASN A 25 5.19 7.57 26.06
C ASN A 25 5.46 6.06 26.09
N TYR A 26 4.57 5.25 25.51
CA TYR A 26 4.72 3.80 25.47
C TYR A 26 5.98 3.36 24.71
N LEU A 27 6.26 3.96 23.54
CA LEU A 27 7.45 3.62 22.76
C LEU A 27 8.76 3.95 23.50
N ILE A 28 8.82 5.11 24.16
CA ILE A 28 9.98 5.51 24.96
C ILE A 28 10.13 4.60 26.18
N PHE A 29 9.04 4.25 26.86
CA PHE A 29 9.07 3.26 27.94
C PHE A 29 9.67 1.93 27.48
N ILE A 30 9.19 1.37 26.35
CA ILE A 30 9.70 0.11 25.79
C ILE A 30 11.19 0.24 25.39
N PHE A 31 11.59 1.35 24.80
CA PHE A 31 12.97 1.58 24.41
C PHE A 31 13.91 1.61 25.63
N PHE A 32 13.57 2.37 26.67
CA PHE A 32 14.41 2.42 27.88
C PHE A 32 14.43 1.08 28.62
N LEU A 33 13.29 0.38 28.69
CA LEU A 33 13.19 -0.90 29.38
C LEU A 33 13.98 -2.02 28.67
N HIS A 34 13.77 -2.18 27.36
CA HIS A 34 14.27 -3.34 26.63
C HIS A 34 15.55 -3.08 25.82
N VAL A 35 15.77 -1.85 25.35
CA VAL A 35 16.97 -1.53 24.55
C VAL A 35 18.11 -1.02 25.44
N LEU A 36 17.79 -0.15 26.39
CA LEU A 36 18.79 0.41 27.31
C LEU A 36 18.93 -0.38 28.63
N GLY A 37 18.02 -1.34 28.89
CA GLY A 37 18.08 -2.20 30.07
C GLY A 37 17.79 -1.49 31.40
N PHE A 38 17.06 -0.36 31.37
CA PHE A 38 16.72 0.38 32.58
C PHE A 38 15.65 -0.37 33.37
N GLY A 39 15.61 -0.15 34.69
CA GLY A 39 14.51 -0.64 35.52
C GLY A 39 13.15 -0.04 35.11
N VAL A 40 12.07 -0.72 35.50
CA VAL A 40 10.68 -0.32 35.15
C VAL A 40 10.39 1.12 35.58
N THR A 41 10.77 1.51 36.80
CA THR A 41 10.47 2.84 37.35
C THR A 41 11.18 3.97 36.57
N PRO A 42 12.51 3.92 36.34
CA PRO A 42 13.18 4.89 35.45
C PRO A 42 12.60 4.94 34.04
N ALA A 43 12.32 3.80 33.41
CA ALA A 43 11.75 3.75 32.07
C ALA A 43 10.37 4.42 32.01
N LEU A 44 9.54 4.20 33.03
CA LEU A 44 8.21 4.80 33.17
C LEU A 44 8.30 6.33 33.29
N ILE A 45 9.21 6.83 34.12
CA ILE A 45 9.44 8.27 34.30
C ILE A 45 9.86 8.91 32.97
N MET A 46 10.79 8.29 32.24
CA MET A 46 11.26 8.81 30.95
C MET A 46 10.15 8.88 29.90
N GLY A 47 9.30 7.84 29.83
CA GLY A 47 8.14 7.82 28.95
C GLY A 47 7.17 8.96 29.26
N TYR A 48 6.76 9.10 30.54
CA TYR A 48 5.80 10.13 30.94
C TYR A 48 6.34 11.54 30.77
N LEU A 49 7.62 11.79 31.09
CA LEU A 49 8.25 13.09 30.87
C LEU A 49 8.25 13.46 29.39
N THR A 50 8.60 12.51 28.51
CA THR A 50 8.64 12.75 27.07
C THR A 50 7.23 13.03 26.51
N GLY A 51 6.24 12.24 26.89
CA GLY A 51 4.84 12.48 26.49
C GLY A 51 4.32 13.83 26.99
N CYS A 52 4.61 14.19 28.24
CA CYS A 52 4.24 15.47 28.83
C CYS A 52 4.84 16.66 28.06
N LEU A 53 6.12 16.59 27.70
CA LEU A 53 6.81 17.62 26.92
C LEU A 53 6.21 17.78 25.52
N ILE A 54 5.90 16.66 24.84
CA ILE A 54 5.24 16.67 23.53
C ILE A 54 3.85 17.31 23.63
N SER A 55 3.05 16.88 24.61
CA SER A 55 1.71 17.42 24.85
C SER A 55 1.75 18.93 25.13
N PHE A 56 2.68 19.38 25.96
CA PHE A 56 2.86 20.80 26.25
C PHE A 56 3.32 21.58 25.01
N HIS A 57 4.34 21.10 24.31
CA HIS A 57 4.91 21.77 23.14
C HIS A 57 3.87 21.95 22.03
N PHE A 58 3.23 20.87 21.59
CA PHE A 58 2.24 20.92 20.51
C PHE A 58 0.92 21.55 20.95
N GLY A 59 0.53 21.41 22.22
CA GLY A 59 -0.58 22.15 22.79
C GLY A 59 -0.38 23.65 22.64
N ARG A 60 0.81 24.11 23.02
CA ARG A 60 1.19 25.51 22.89
C ARG A 60 1.29 25.97 21.43
N THR A 61 2.01 25.26 20.57
CA THR A 61 2.38 25.75 19.23
C THR A 61 1.37 25.42 18.12
N TRP A 62 0.71 24.27 18.18
CA TRP A 62 -0.15 23.76 17.10
C TRP A 62 -1.65 23.85 17.39
N ILE A 63 -2.04 23.58 18.64
CA ILE A 63 -3.45 23.64 19.06
C ILE A 63 -3.87 25.09 19.31
N PHE A 64 -3.11 25.80 20.16
CA PHE A 64 -3.44 27.16 20.58
C PHE A 64 -2.62 28.25 19.89
N GLY A 65 -1.59 27.88 19.10
CA GLY A 65 -0.88 28.82 18.23
C GLY A 65 -0.07 29.90 18.95
N VAL A 66 0.37 29.65 20.18
CA VAL A 66 1.11 30.60 21.02
C VAL A 66 2.53 30.83 20.48
N ARG A 67 2.83 32.07 20.05
CA ARG A 67 4.11 32.42 19.39
C ARG A 67 5.11 33.20 20.25
N ASN A 68 4.75 33.54 21.48
CA ASN A 68 5.65 34.27 22.38
C ASN A 68 6.84 33.38 22.80
N SER A 69 7.79 33.91 23.57
CA SER A 69 8.82 33.07 24.19
C SER A 69 8.22 32.11 25.24
N PHE A 70 8.93 31.03 25.54
CA PHE A 70 8.53 30.08 26.59
C PHE A 70 8.40 30.80 27.93
N LYS A 71 7.30 30.55 28.65
CA LYS A 71 7.08 31.06 30.00
C LYS A 71 6.89 29.88 30.93
N PHE A 72 7.72 29.80 31.96
CA PHE A 72 7.63 28.73 32.96
C PHE A 72 6.25 28.68 33.66
N THR A 73 5.60 29.83 33.82
CA THR A 73 4.23 29.91 34.34
C THR A 73 3.21 29.14 33.50
N GLN A 74 3.38 29.06 32.17
CA GLN A 74 2.51 28.26 31.31
C GLN A 74 2.71 26.77 31.54
N LEU A 75 3.97 26.34 31.73
CA LEU A 75 4.28 24.94 32.04
C LEU A 75 3.67 24.55 33.40
N LEU A 76 3.80 25.41 34.42
CA LEU A 76 3.22 25.15 35.74
C LEU A 76 1.69 25.03 35.67
N LYS A 77 1.01 25.97 35.00
CA LYS A 77 -0.44 25.90 34.79
C LYS A 77 -0.87 24.65 34.01
N PHE A 78 -0.07 24.23 33.03
CA PHE A 78 -0.29 22.98 32.28
C PHE A 78 -0.24 21.76 33.20
N LEU A 79 0.82 21.64 34.02
CA LEU A 79 0.97 20.53 34.96
C LEU A 79 -0.16 20.50 35.99
N ILE A 80 -0.56 21.67 36.51
CA ILE A 80 -1.71 21.79 37.42
C ILE A 80 -3.00 21.34 36.74
N SER A 81 -3.22 21.70 35.47
CA SER A 81 -4.42 21.31 34.73
C SER A 81 -4.52 19.79 34.59
N TYR A 82 -3.41 19.10 34.30
CA TYR A 82 -3.38 17.63 34.24
C TYR A 82 -3.53 16.98 35.61
N ALA A 83 -2.97 17.59 36.67
CA ALA A 83 -3.19 17.11 38.04
C ALA A 83 -4.67 17.20 38.45
N ILE A 84 -5.35 18.31 38.12
CA ILE A 84 -6.81 18.46 38.29
C ILE A 84 -7.55 17.38 37.51
N GLY A 85 -7.18 17.14 36.25
CA GLY A 85 -7.76 16.08 35.43
C GLY A 85 -7.60 14.69 36.05
N CYS A 86 -6.43 14.35 36.58
CA CYS A 86 -6.18 13.08 37.27
C CYS A 86 -7.02 12.94 38.55
N PHE A 87 -7.18 14.02 39.32
CA PHE A 87 -8.01 14.03 40.52
C PHE A 87 -9.50 13.86 40.18
N LEU A 88 -9.99 14.56 39.15
CA LEU A 88 -11.37 14.38 38.69
C LEU A 88 -11.59 12.97 38.11
N LEU A 89 -10.59 12.41 37.43
CA LEU A 89 -10.65 11.05 36.91
C LEU A 89 -10.86 10.04 38.04
N SER A 90 -10.19 10.19 39.18
CA SER A 90 -10.37 9.28 40.31
C SER A 90 -11.77 9.36 40.90
N ILE A 91 -12.34 10.56 41.02
CA ILE A 91 -13.72 10.78 41.50
C ILE A 91 -14.72 10.14 40.54
N ILE A 92 -14.62 10.44 39.24
CA ILE A 92 -15.53 9.91 38.22
C ILE A 92 -15.41 8.39 38.14
N SER A 93 -14.18 7.87 38.14
CA SER A 93 -13.91 6.43 38.12
C SER A 93 -14.57 5.72 39.30
N ASN A 94 -14.48 6.26 40.52
CA ASN A 94 -15.15 5.71 41.71
C ASN A 94 -16.68 5.76 41.60
N PHE A 95 -17.23 6.77 40.95
CA PHE A 95 -18.67 6.85 40.70
C PHE A 95 -19.13 5.83 39.66
N VAL A 96 -18.43 5.73 38.53
CA VAL A 96 -18.72 4.79 37.44
C VAL A 96 -18.57 3.34 37.89
N ASP A 97 -17.64 3.06 38.82
CA ASP A 97 -17.43 1.74 39.41
C ASP A 97 -18.70 1.14 40.03
N LYS A 98 -19.62 1.99 40.51
CA LYS A 98 -20.89 1.54 41.09
C LYS A 98 -21.86 0.96 40.06
N TYR A 99 -21.66 1.25 38.78
CA TYR A 99 -22.63 0.96 37.72
C TYR A 99 -22.06 0.14 36.56
N ILE A 100 -20.73 0.09 36.39
CA ILE A 100 -20.08 -0.58 35.26
C ILE A 100 -19.03 -1.56 35.76
N ILE A 101 -19.29 -2.85 35.54
CA ILE A 101 -18.43 -3.96 35.96
C ILE A 101 -17.18 -4.09 35.06
N ASN A 102 -17.30 -3.75 33.77
CA ASN A 102 -16.19 -3.91 32.83
C ASN A 102 -15.13 -2.80 33.02
N SER A 103 -13.92 -3.20 33.44
CA SER A 103 -12.80 -2.29 33.73
C SER A 103 -12.36 -1.44 32.55
N SER A 104 -12.38 -1.98 31.33
CA SER A 104 -12.01 -1.24 30.12
C SER A 104 -13.04 -0.18 29.78
N LEU A 105 -14.33 -0.52 29.91
CA LEU A 105 -15.44 0.40 29.66
C LEU A 105 -15.51 1.50 30.73
N LYS A 106 -15.24 1.15 32.00
CA LYS A 106 -15.09 2.10 33.11
C LYS A 106 -14.02 3.14 32.82
N TRP A 107 -12.83 2.70 32.40
CA TRP A 107 -11.74 3.61 32.06
C TRP A 107 -12.12 4.55 30.89
N LEU A 108 -12.74 4.01 29.85
CA LEU A 108 -13.16 4.79 28.67
C LEU A 108 -14.20 5.87 29.05
N ILE A 109 -15.25 5.49 29.78
CA ILE A 109 -16.32 6.42 30.16
C ILE A 109 -15.81 7.49 31.14
N SER A 110 -14.91 7.11 32.04
CA SER A 110 -14.35 8.06 33.02
C SER A 110 -13.41 9.08 32.40
N THR A 111 -12.77 8.75 31.26
CA THR A 111 -11.80 9.63 30.60
C THR A 111 -12.43 10.65 29.65
N LEU A 112 -13.59 10.37 29.06
CA LEU A 112 -14.26 11.29 28.12
C LEU A 112 -14.52 12.70 28.70
N PRO A 113 -15.08 12.86 29.92
CA PRO A 113 -15.27 14.18 30.52
C PRO A 113 -13.94 14.90 30.80
N ILE A 114 -12.91 14.13 31.17
CA ILE A 114 -11.58 14.66 31.52
C ILE A 114 -10.89 15.28 30.31
N ILE A 115 -11.05 14.70 29.12
CA ILE A 115 -10.54 15.28 27.88
C ILE A 115 -11.14 16.67 27.64
N ALA A 116 -12.44 16.85 27.88
CA ALA A 116 -13.12 18.14 27.73
C ALA A 116 -12.69 19.16 28.78
N VAL A 117 -12.54 18.74 30.04
CA VAL A 117 -12.05 19.60 31.14
C VAL A 117 -10.62 20.05 30.89
N ASN A 118 -9.72 19.12 30.56
CA ASN A 118 -8.33 19.45 30.27
C ASN A 118 -8.21 20.41 29.08
N TYR A 119 -8.95 20.16 27.99
CA TYR A 119 -8.98 21.09 26.86
C TYR A 119 -9.45 22.50 27.28
N SER A 120 -10.49 22.56 28.10
CA SER A 120 -11.06 23.83 28.57
C SER A 120 -10.07 24.61 29.45
N LEU A 121 -9.39 23.94 30.39
CA LEU A 121 -8.34 24.54 31.22
C LEU A 121 -7.17 25.05 30.38
N LEU A 122 -6.73 24.25 29.40
CA LEU A 122 -5.65 24.65 28.50
C LEU A 122 -6.02 25.90 27.71
N ARG A 123 -7.23 25.93 27.15
CA ARG A 123 -7.74 27.05 26.35
C ARG A 123 -7.94 28.31 27.17
N LEU A 124 -8.67 28.18 28.28
CA LEU A 124 -9.21 29.33 29.01
C LEU A 124 -8.25 29.85 30.08
N TRP A 125 -7.26 29.07 30.51
CA TRP A 125 -6.39 29.46 31.62
C TRP A 125 -4.89 29.33 31.33
N VAL A 126 -4.46 28.23 30.71
CA VAL A 126 -3.02 28.01 30.42
C VAL A 126 -2.55 28.90 29.28
N PHE A 127 -3.37 29.02 28.23
CA PHE A 127 -3.06 29.80 27.03
C PHE A 127 -4.01 30.99 26.79
N GLU A 128 -4.69 31.43 27.86
CA GLU A 128 -5.51 32.64 27.96
C GLU A 128 -4.72 33.85 27.42
N ASN A 129 -5.28 34.57 26.44
CA ASN A 129 -4.73 35.78 25.79
C ASN A 129 -3.79 35.65 24.58
N ASN A 130 -3.67 34.49 23.93
CA ASN A 130 -3.01 34.47 22.62
C ASN A 130 -4.02 34.76 21.52
N LYS A 131 -3.98 35.97 20.94
CA LYS A 131 -4.67 36.26 19.68
C LYS A 131 -4.25 35.17 18.69
N GLN A 132 -5.18 34.28 18.33
CA GLN A 132 -5.02 33.41 17.18
C GLN A 132 -4.87 34.34 15.97
N ILE A 133 -3.64 34.68 15.61
CA ILE A 133 -3.37 35.32 14.33
C ILE A 133 -3.88 34.31 13.30
N LYS A 134 -4.96 34.67 12.61
CA LYS A 134 -5.53 33.88 11.51
C LYS A 134 -4.44 33.70 10.47
N ASP A 135 -3.66 32.63 10.55
CA ASP A 135 -2.86 32.17 9.43
C ASP A 135 -3.85 31.73 8.35
N LYS A 136 -4.24 32.69 7.50
CA LYS A 136 -5.10 32.48 6.32
C LYS A 136 -4.47 31.54 5.29
N ARG A 137 -3.21 31.13 5.48
CA ARG A 137 -2.53 30.12 4.67
C ARG A 137 -2.50 28.81 5.46
N TRP A 138 -3.55 27.99 5.31
CA TRP A 138 -3.54 26.55 5.61
C TRP A 138 -3.41 26.09 7.07
N GLY A 139 -3.85 26.89 8.05
CA GLY A 139 -4.14 26.40 9.41
C GLY A 139 -2.97 25.71 10.14
N GLY A 140 -1.71 25.98 9.78
CA GLY A 140 -0.53 25.38 10.41
C GLY A 140 -0.05 24.05 9.82
N ILE A 141 -0.68 23.51 8.78
CA ILE A 141 -0.23 22.27 8.10
C ILE A 141 1.08 22.51 7.34
N SER A 142 1.26 23.70 6.77
CA SER A 142 2.51 24.11 6.11
C SER A 142 3.71 24.24 7.06
N LYS A 143 3.53 24.05 8.37
CA LYS A 143 4.60 24.11 9.38
C LYS A 143 5.01 22.75 9.91
N ILE A 144 4.40 21.66 9.44
CA ILE A 144 4.82 20.31 9.78
C ILE A 144 5.86 19.82 8.76
N GLU A 145 6.83 20.68 8.44
CA GLU A 145 7.96 20.36 7.58
C GLU A 145 8.66 19.09 8.06
N PHE A 146 8.74 18.86 9.37
CA PHE A 146 9.35 17.64 9.92
C PHE A 146 8.63 16.35 9.48
N LEU A 147 7.28 16.34 9.39
CA LEU A 147 6.56 15.16 8.89
C LEU A 147 6.79 14.96 7.40
N GLN A 148 6.88 16.06 6.64
CA GLN A 148 7.21 16.01 5.22
C GLN A 148 8.64 15.49 5.01
N VAL A 149 9.60 15.91 5.85
CA VAL A 149 10.99 15.43 5.85
C VAL A 149 11.06 13.96 6.26
N ILE A 150 10.29 13.52 7.26
CA ILE A 150 10.20 12.11 7.62
C ILE A 150 9.62 11.30 6.47
N ALA A 151 8.50 11.71 5.88
CA ALA A 151 7.90 11.04 4.74
C ALA A 151 8.86 10.99 3.55
N SER A 152 9.55 12.10 3.25
CA SER A 152 10.56 12.19 2.21
C SER A 152 11.71 11.21 2.45
N ARG A 153 12.26 11.15 3.67
CA ARG A 153 13.32 10.22 4.03
C ARG A 153 12.84 8.76 3.91
N LEU A 154 11.66 8.47 4.43
CA LEU A 154 11.09 7.12 4.33
C LEU A 154 10.95 6.71 2.87
N ILE A 155 10.35 7.54 2.02
CA ILE A 155 10.17 7.25 0.60
C ILE A 155 11.51 7.15 -0.13
N SER A 156 12.48 8.01 0.16
CA SER A 156 13.79 8.00 -0.51
C SER A 156 14.65 6.78 -0.14
N TYR A 157 14.48 6.23 1.07
CA TYR A 157 15.20 5.04 1.52
C TYR A 157 14.46 3.73 1.23
N LEU A 158 13.20 3.78 0.78
CA LEU A 158 12.49 2.57 0.33
C LEU A 158 13.17 2.02 -0.92
N ASN A 159 13.48 0.72 -0.89
CA ASN A 159 14.07 0.04 -2.03
C ASN A 159 13.11 0.10 -3.23
N PRO A 160 13.56 0.58 -4.41
CA PRO A 160 12.75 0.66 -5.63
C PRO A 160 12.03 -0.65 -5.99
N ALA A 161 12.64 -1.81 -5.75
CA ALA A 161 12.03 -3.11 -6.02
C ALA A 161 10.80 -3.38 -5.13
N VAL A 162 10.78 -2.87 -3.89
CA VAL A 162 9.61 -2.99 -3.00
C VAL A 162 8.48 -2.13 -3.54
N THR A 163 8.76 -0.87 -3.88
CA THR A 163 7.77 0.05 -4.46
C THR A 163 7.22 -0.51 -5.77
N HIS A 164 8.09 -0.97 -6.67
CA HIS A 164 7.70 -1.60 -7.93
C HIS A 164 6.75 -2.78 -7.72
N ASN A 165 7.09 -3.73 -6.84
CA ASN A 165 6.25 -4.91 -6.60
C ASN A 165 4.91 -4.57 -5.93
N LEU A 166 4.89 -3.61 -4.99
CA LEU A 166 3.64 -3.15 -4.39
C LEU A 166 2.73 -2.54 -5.46
N GLU A 167 3.25 -1.69 -6.33
CA GLU A 167 2.48 -1.10 -7.42
C GLU A 167 2.05 -2.14 -8.48
N LYS A 168 2.90 -3.12 -8.82
CA LYS A 168 2.54 -4.29 -9.64
C LYS A 168 1.33 -5.02 -9.06
N TYR A 169 1.33 -5.29 -7.76
CA TYR A 169 0.18 -5.90 -7.07
C TYR A 169 -1.09 -5.04 -7.12
N TYR A 170 -0.97 -3.72 -7.05
CA TYR A 170 -2.11 -2.81 -7.24
C TYR A 170 -2.61 -2.80 -8.69
N ALA A 171 -1.72 -2.87 -9.68
CA ALA A 171 -2.07 -2.94 -11.09
C ALA A 171 -2.84 -4.22 -11.41
N ILE A 172 -2.36 -5.39 -10.97
CA ILE A 172 -3.06 -6.69 -11.11
C ILE A 172 -4.43 -6.63 -10.42
N LYS A 173 -4.51 -6.08 -9.20
CA LYS A 173 -5.78 -5.90 -8.48
C LYS A 173 -6.76 -5.03 -9.26
N LYS A 174 -6.28 -3.95 -9.88
CA LYS A 174 -7.10 -3.06 -10.72
C LYS A 174 -7.59 -3.79 -11.98
N ALA A 175 -6.72 -4.54 -12.65
CA ALA A 175 -7.07 -5.35 -13.82
C ALA A 175 -8.16 -6.38 -13.49
N PHE A 176 -8.04 -7.10 -12.37
CA PHE A 176 -9.09 -8.03 -11.94
C PHE A 176 -10.40 -7.32 -11.57
N TYR A 177 -10.34 -6.15 -10.96
CA TYR A 177 -11.55 -5.40 -10.66
C TYR A 177 -12.28 -4.97 -11.94
N LEU A 178 -11.56 -4.34 -12.88
CA LEU A 178 -12.11 -3.91 -14.17
C LEU A 178 -12.65 -5.09 -14.98
N SER A 179 -11.88 -6.17 -15.11
CA SER A 179 -12.35 -7.34 -15.86
C SER A 179 -13.57 -8.02 -15.25
N CYS A 180 -13.76 -7.95 -13.92
CA CYS A 180 -14.94 -8.50 -13.26
C CYS A 180 -16.19 -7.63 -13.42
N ILE A 181 -16.08 -6.30 -13.32
CA ILE A 181 -17.25 -5.41 -13.45
C ILE A 181 -17.75 -5.33 -14.90
N GLU A 182 -16.87 -5.46 -15.88
CA GLU A 182 -17.19 -5.47 -17.31
C GLU A 182 -17.50 -6.88 -17.85
N ASP A 183 -17.59 -7.89 -16.98
CA ASP A 183 -17.89 -9.29 -17.32
C ASP A 183 -17.00 -9.89 -18.44
N ILE A 184 -15.70 -9.57 -18.39
CA ILE A 184 -14.76 -9.97 -19.43
C ILE A 184 -14.46 -11.47 -19.31
N GLU A 185 -14.88 -12.22 -20.34
CA GLU A 185 -14.69 -13.67 -20.44
C GLU A 185 -13.23 -14.07 -20.65
N GLY A 186 -12.87 -15.29 -20.26
CA GLY A 186 -11.59 -15.91 -20.59
C GLY A 186 -10.68 -16.12 -19.40
N ASP A 187 -9.48 -16.61 -19.69
CA ASP A 187 -8.50 -17.04 -18.69
C ASP A 187 -7.48 -15.95 -18.37
N TYR A 188 -6.74 -16.15 -17.28
CA TYR A 188 -5.56 -15.36 -16.93
C TYR A 188 -4.30 -16.04 -17.47
N LEU A 189 -3.48 -15.29 -18.21
CA LEU A 189 -2.20 -15.76 -18.75
C LEU A 189 -1.07 -14.87 -18.25
N GLU A 190 -0.01 -15.47 -17.71
CA GLU A 190 1.21 -14.79 -17.28
C GLU A 190 2.42 -15.44 -17.95
N PHE A 191 3.25 -14.64 -18.59
CA PHE A 191 4.47 -15.06 -19.26
C PHE A 191 5.65 -14.44 -18.51
N GLY A 192 6.50 -15.27 -17.92
CA GLY A 192 7.46 -14.86 -16.90
C GLY A 192 6.84 -14.94 -15.50
N VAL A 193 6.88 -16.13 -14.91
CA VAL A 193 6.33 -16.44 -13.58
C VAL A 193 7.39 -16.27 -12.50
N PHE A 194 8.65 -16.58 -12.80
CA PHE A 194 9.78 -16.62 -11.87
C PHE A 194 9.39 -17.33 -10.55
N GLU A 195 9.48 -16.66 -9.40
CA GLU A 195 9.11 -17.21 -8.08
C GLU A 195 7.58 -17.32 -7.83
N GLY A 196 6.75 -16.95 -8.81
CA GLY A 196 5.29 -17.08 -8.78
C GLY A 196 4.57 -16.14 -7.82
N SER A 197 5.20 -15.02 -7.43
CA SER A 197 4.63 -14.05 -6.48
C SER A 197 3.47 -13.25 -7.10
N SER A 198 3.66 -12.71 -8.31
CA SER A 198 2.63 -12.09 -9.15
C SER A 198 1.50 -13.05 -9.47
N PHE A 199 1.83 -14.25 -9.97
CA PHE A 199 0.86 -15.30 -10.28
C PHE A 199 0.00 -15.70 -9.07
N SER A 200 0.62 -15.90 -7.91
CA SER A 200 -0.10 -16.16 -6.66
C SER A 200 -1.00 -15.00 -6.24
N HIS A 201 -0.55 -13.77 -6.47
CA HIS A 201 -1.32 -12.57 -6.17
C HIS A 201 -2.50 -12.37 -7.14
N ALA A 202 -2.34 -12.71 -8.42
CA ALA A 202 -3.42 -12.73 -9.41
C ALA A 202 -4.57 -13.65 -8.96
N MET A 203 -4.24 -14.87 -8.50
CA MET A 203 -5.23 -15.79 -7.92
C MET A 203 -5.97 -15.17 -6.72
N ARG A 204 -5.26 -14.52 -5.80
CA ARG A 204 -5.89 -13.82 -4.65
C ARG A 204 -6.77 -12.65 -5.09
N CYS A 205 -6.33 -11.89 -6.09
CA CYS A 205 -7.11 -10.79 -6.67
C CYS A 205 -8.42 -11.30 -7.24
N TYR A 206 -8.39 -12.34 -8.07
CA TYR A 206 -9.60 -13.00 -8.58
C TYR A 206 -10.55 -13.40 -7.45
N LEU A 207 -10.08 -14.14 -6.44
CA LEU A 207 -10.92 -14.55 -5.31
C LEU A 207 -11.58 -13.37 -4.61
N SER A 208 -10.86 -12.26 -4.44
CA SER A 208 -11.40 -11.05 -3.81
C SER A 208 -12.35 -10.24 -4.71
N LYS A 209 -12.26 -10.40 -6.04
CA LYS A 209 -13.00 -9.59 -7.02
C LYS A 209 -14.12 -10.34 -7.74
N LYS A 210 -14.18 -11.67 -7.67
CA LYS A 210 -15.26 -12.47 -8.27
C LYS A 210 -16.65 -12.16 -7.71
N ILE A 211 -16.73 -11.48 -6.56
CA ILE A 211 -17.99 -10.95 -6.01
C ILE A 211 -18.62 -9.87 -6.91
N TYR A 212 -17.81 -9.14 -7.68
CA TYR A 212 -18.28 -8.11 -8.61
C TYR A 212 -18.70 -8.68 -9.97
N MET A 213 -18.45 -9.95 -10.25
CA MET A 213 -18.90 -10.60 -11.48
C MET A 213 -20.41 -10.83 -11.43
N PRO A 214 -21.12 -10.66 -12.57
CA PRO A 214 -22.55 -10.95 -12.68
C PRO A 214 -22.90 -12.36 -12.17
N LEU A 215 -24.14 -12.53 -11.68
CA LEU A 215 -24.62 -13.79 -11.10
C LEU A 215 -24.90 -14.90 -12.14
N LYS A 216 -24.74 -14.60 -13.44
CA LYS A 216 -24.86 -15.61 -14.52
C LYS A 216 -23.75 -16.66 -14.34
N GLU A 217 -24.01 -17.88 -14.81
CA GLU A 217 -23.15 -19.07 -14.73
C GLU A 217 -21.66 -18.69 -14.68
N LYS A 218 -21.11 -18.59 -13.47
CA LYS A 218 -19.75 -18.10 -13.27
C LYS A 218 -18.79 -19.15 -13.81
N LYS A 219 -18.39 -19.01 -15.07
CA LYS A 219 -17.37 -19.84 -15.68
C LYS A 219 -16.12 -19.79 -14.80
N ILE A 220 -15.58 -20.96 -14.50
CA ILE A 220 -14.34 -21.09 -13.76
C ILE A 220 -13.24 -20.41 -14.58
N ILE A 221 -12.56 -19.44 -13.99
CA ILE A 221 -11.41 -18.78 -14.60
C ILE A 221 -10.19 -19.63 -14.31
N ARG A 222 -9.45 -19.99 -15.37
CA ARG A 222 -8.21 -20.75 -15.26
C ARG A 222 -7.02 -19.81 -15.32
N PHE A 223 -5.92 -20.24 -14.71
CA PHE A 223 -4.69 -19.48 -14.62
C PHE A 223 -3.58 -20.27 -15.31
N PHE A 224 -2.90 -19.66 -16.28
CA PHE A 224 -1.81 -20.27 -17.04
C PHE A 224 -0.54 -19.44 -16.86
N GLY A 225 0.50 -20.05 -16.30
CA GLY A 225 1.81 -19.44 -16.12
C GLY A 225 2.85 -20.13 -17.00
N PHE A 226 3.51 -19.38 -17.89
CA PHE A 226 4.53 -19.89 -18.81
C PHE A 226 5.90 -19.36 -18.38
N ASP A 227 6.84 -20.28 -18.13
CA ASP A 227 8.21 -19.92 -17.74
C ASP A 227 9.17 -21.09 -18.00
N SER A 228 10.43 -20.77 -18.31
CA SER A 228 11.49 -21.78 -18.40
C SER A 228 11.90 -22.31 -17.02
N PHE A 229 11.84 -21.44 -16.00
CA PHE A 229 12.47 -21.55 -14.69
C PHE A 229 14.01 -21.67 -14.76
N GLU A 230 14.57 -21.52 -15.96
CA GLU A 230 15.98 -21.73 -16.29
C GLU A 230 16.66 -20.42 -16.72
N GLY A 231 16.00 -19.27 -16.50
CA GLY A 231 16.48 -17.96 -16.92
C GLY A 231 16.04 -17.59 -18.34
N PHE A 232 16.75 -16.64 -18.93
CA PHE A 232 16.52 -16.11 -20.28
C PHE A 232 17.02 -17.04 -21.40
N GLY A 233 17.98 -17.92 -21.11
CA GLY A 233 18.63 -18.74 -22.13
C GLY A 233 19.64 -17.93 -22.95
N GLN A 234 19.67 -18.13 -24.27
CA GLN A 234 20.61 -17.42 -25.15
C GLN A 234 20.12 -15.99 -25.46
N LEU A 235 20.80 -14.99 -24.90
CA LEU A 235 20.52 -13.57 -25.16
C LEU A 235 21.10 -13.13 -26.51
N THR A 236 20.33 -12.31 -27.24
CA THR A 236 20.82 -11.62 -28.45
C THR A 236 21.64 -10.38 -28.06
N GLU A 237 22.47 -9.87 -28.98
CA GLU A 237 23.23 -8.62 -28.76
C GLU A 237 22.30 -7.41 -28.49
N ASP A 238 21.12 -7.38 -29.10
CA ASP A 238 20.16 -6.29 -28.96
C ASP A 238 19.51 -6.25 -27.57
N ASP A 239 19.41 -7.41 -26.93
CA ASP A 239 18.79 -7.63 -25.62
C ASP A 239 19.76 -7.44 -24.43
N LYS A 240 21.05 -7.19 -24.70
CA LYS A 240 22.04 -6.94 -23.64
C LYS A 240 21.64 -5.74 -22.77
N HIS A 241 21.55 -5.99 -21.47
CA HIS A 241 21.24 -4.99 -20.46
C HIS A 241 22.03 -5.27 -19.16
N PRO A 242 22.55 -4.25 -18.45
CA PRO A 242 23.35 -4.47 -17.23
C PRO A 242 22.61 -5.19 -16.09
N PHE A 243 21.28 -5.12 -16.07
CA PHE A 243 20.44 -5.73 -15.03
C PHE A 243 19.84 -7.08 -15.46
N TYR A 244 19.69 -7.35 -16.76
CA TYR A 244 19.08 -8.60 -17.25
C TYR A 244 20.16 -9.64 -17.51
N ILE A 245 20.69 -10.18 -16.42
CA ILE A 245 21.72 -11.22 -16.43
C ILE A 245 21.07 -12.56 -16.10
N ASP A 246 21.20 -13.54 -17.00
CA ASP A 246 20.53 -14.85 -16.98
C ASP A 246 20.54 -15.57 -15.61
N GLU A 247 21.68 -15.54 -14.91
CA GLU A 247 21.84 -16.20 -13.61
C GLU A 247 20.90 -15.69 -12.52
N GLN A 248 20.46 -14.42 -12.61
CA GLN A 248 19.60 -13.79 -11.61
C GLN A 248 18.12 -14.21 -11.72
N PHE A 249 17.74 -14.87 -12.81
CA PHE A 249 16.35 -15.21 -13.14
C PHE A 249 16.08 -16.73 -13.14
N LYS A 250 17.00 -17.52 -12.59
CA LYS A 250 16.85 -18.97 -12.41
C LYS A 250 16.12 -19.28 -11.09
N THR A 251 15.22 -20.25 -11.11
CA THR A 251 14.54 -20.74 -9.90
C THR A 251 14.13 -22.21 -10.03
N SER A 252 13.72 -22.86 -8.94
CA SER A 252 13.26 -24.26 -9.01
C SER A 252 11.77 -24.32 -9.39
N TYR A 253 11.47 -25.03 -10.48
CA TYR A 253 10.10 -25.33 -10.88
C TYR A 253 9.31 -25.98 -9.74
N GLU A 254 9.88 -26.97 -9.07
CA GLU A 254 9.23 -27.73 -8.00
C GLU A 254 8.89 -26.83 -6.81
N PHE A 255 9.80 -25.89 -6.48
CA PHE A 255 9.57 -24.89 -5.45
C PHE A 255 8.37 -23.99 -5.79
N VAL A 256 8.35 -23.46 -7.02
CA VAL A 256 7.30 -22.55 -7.50
C VAL A 256 5.96 -23.28 -7.63
N GLU A 257 5.98 -24.48 -8.17
CA GLU A 257 4.80 -25.34 -8.32
C GLU A 257 4.17 -25.64 -6.96
N ARG A 258 4.97 -25.97 -5.93
CA ARG A 258 4.47 -26.19 -4.57
C ARG A 258 3.82 -24.94 -3.99
N LYS A 259 4.43 -23.76 -4.18
CA LYS A 259 3.89 -22.47 -3.72
C LYS A 259 2.54 -22.17 -4.39
N ILE A 260 2.46 -22.37 -5.70
CA ILE A 260 1.23 -22.13 -6.48
C ILE A 260 0.14 -23.14 -6.10
N LYS A 261 0.47 -24.44 -6.01
CA LYS A 261 -0.46 -25.51 -5.56
C LYS A 261 -1.03 -25.23 -4.17
N THR A 262 -0.23 -24.66 -3.27
CA THR A 262 -0.71 -24.28 -1.93
C THR A 262 -1.84 -23.24 -2.01
N VAL A 263 -1.71 -22.25 -2.89
CA VAL A 263 -2.74 -21.22 -3.09
C VAL A 263 -3.92 -21.76 -3.89
N SER A 264 -3.67 -22.51 -4.96
CA SER A 264 -4.72 -22.98 -5.86
C SER A 264 -5.59 -24.06 -5.21
N ASN A 265 -4.99 -25.09 -4.60
CA ASN A 265 -5.72 -26.21 -3.97
C ASN A 265 -6.58 -25.73 -2.80
N LYS A 266 -6.04 -24.84 -1.96
CA LYS A 266 -6.77 -24.26 -0.82
C LYS A 266 -8.04 -23.51 -1.25
N ASN A 267 -8.07 -22.98 -2.48
CA ASN A 267 -9.15 -22.11 -2.96
C ASN A 267 -9.90 -22.67 -4.17
N SER A 268 -9.67 -23.93 -4.52
CA SER A 268 -10.26 -24.61 -5.69
C SER A 268 -10.09 -23.81 -7.00
N ILE A 269 -8.90 -23.25 -7.21
CA ILE A 269 -8.53 -22.57 -8.45
C ILE A 269 -7.87 -23.57 -9.39
N GLU A 270 -8.28 -23.57 -10.65
CA GLU A 270 -7.60 -24.30 -11.70
C GLU A 270 -6.39 -23.48 -12.20
N ALA A 271 -5.19 -23.91 -11.80
CA ALA A 271 -3.93 -23.24 -12.12
C ALA A 271 -2.96 -24.23 -12.78
N HIS A 272 -2.42 -23.82 -13.92
CA HIS A 272 -1.51 -24.60 -14.76
C HIS A 272 -0.19 -23.86 -14.90
N LEU A 273 0.91 -24.53 -14.53
CA LEU A 273 2.26 -24.07 -14.83
C LEU A 273 2.82 -24.85 -16.00
N ILE A 274 3.36 -24.14 -16.98
CA ILE A 274 3.90 -24.68 -18.21
C ILE A 274 5.39 -24.40 -18.18
N LYS A 275 6.16 -25.43 -17.84
CA LYS A 275 7.63 -25.38 -17.83
C LYS A 275 8.17 -25.50 -19.26
N GLY A 276 9.05 -24.58 -19.64
CA GLY A 276 9.85 -24.62 -20.86
C GLY A 276 10.05 -23.24 -21.48
N PHE A 277 11.00 -23.13 -22.41
CA PHE A 277 11.21 -21.89 -23.15
C PHE A 277 9.98 -21.55 -24.02
N LEU A 278 9.70 -20.26 -24.21
CA LEU A 278 8.49 -19.81 -24.89
C LEU A 278 8.41 -20.25 -26.34
N ASN A 279 9.53 -20.21 -27.06
CA ASN A 279 9.62 -20.69 -28.44
C ASN A 279 9.18 -22.16 -28.60
N GLU A 280 9.33 -22.99 -27.59
CA GLU A 280 8.88 -24.39 -27.56
C GLU A 280 7.44 -24.52 -27.05
N THR A 281 7.13 -23.87 -25.93
CA THR A 281 5.84 -24.03 -25.26
C THR A 281 4.70 -23.39 -26.06
N LEU A 282 4.97 -22.29 -26.77
CA LEU A 282 3.99 -21.53 -27.54
C LEU A 282 3.83 -22.02 -28.99
N LYS A 283 4.72 -22.89 -29.49
CA LYS A 283 4.79 -23.34 -30.89
C LYS A 283 3.48 -23.87 -31.47
N ASN A 284 2.69 -24.57 -30.66
CA ASN A 284 1.44 -25.21 -31.10
C ASN A 284 0.19 -24.35 -30.83
N GLY A 285 0.39 -23.07 -30.48
CA GLY A 285 -0.69 -22.13 -30.21
C GLY A 285 -1.50 -22.44 -28.95
N PRO A 286 -2.45 -21.56 -28.62
CA PRO A 286 -3.25 -21.68 -27.40
C PRO A 286 -4.23 -22.85 -27.41
N GLN A 287 -4.52 -23.44 -28.59
CA GLN A 287 -5.40 -24.61 -28.70
C GLN A 287 -4.84 -25.83 -27.98
N LYS A 288 -3.50 -25.98 -27.92
CA LYS A 288 -2.82 -27.03 -27.14
C LYS A 288 -3.26 -27.06 -25.68
N TYR A 289 -3.54 -25.89 -25.12
CA TYR A 289 -3.96 -25.70 -23.73
C TYR A 289 -5.47 -25.51 -23.58
N ASN A 290 -6.22 -25.67 -24.68
CA ASN A 290 -7.66 -25.40 -24.75
C ASN A 290 -8.02 -24.00 -24.24
N ILE A 291 -7.17 -23.00 -24.51
CA ILE A 291 -7.43 -21.59 -24.16
C ILE A 291 -8.16 -20.96 -25.35
N LYS A 292 -9.33 -20.39 -25.09
CA LYS A 292 -10.21 -19.84 -26.13
C LYS A 292 -10.23 -18.32 -26.15
N LYS A 293 -10.11 -17.70 -24.98
CA LYS A 293 -10.17 -16.25 -24.76
C LYS A 293 -9.30 -15.90 -23.57
N ALA A 294 -8.71 -14.71 -23.59
CA ALA A 294 -7.98 -14.16 -22.46
C ALA A 294 -8.72 -12.95 -21.90
N ARG A 295 -8.88 -12.91 -20.58
CA ARG A 295 -9.41 -11.73 -19.88
C ARG A 295 -8.30 -10.77 -19.47
N ILE A 296 -7.19 -11.34 -19.00
CA ILE A 296 -5.98 -10.62 -18.61
C ILE A 296 -4.79 -11.40 -19.15
N ILE A 297 -3.90 -10.68 -19.81
CA ILE A 297 -2.60 -11.16 -20.28
C ILE A 297 -1.54 -10.33 -19.57
N PHE A 298 -0.58 -10.98 -18.93
CA PHE A 298 0.54 -10.34 -18.27
C PHE A 298 1.87 -10.80 -18.90
N ILE A 299 2.60 -9.85 -19.50
CA ILE A 299 3.93 -10.05 -20.07
C ILE A 299 4.96 -9.48 -19.09
N ASP A 300 5.81 -10.34 -18.53
CA ASP A 300 6.87 -10.03 -17.56
C ASP A 300 8.15 -10.78 -17.96
N LEU A 301 8.62 -10.53 -19.19
CA LEU A 301 9.67 -11.30 -19.86
C LEU A 301 10.97 -10.52 -20.11
N ASP A 302 10.96 -9.21 -19.84
CA ASP A 302 12.04 -8.23 -20.09
C ASP A 302 12.48 -8.03 -21.56
N LEU A 303 12.59 -9.11 -22.33
CA LEU A 303 13.26 -9.17 -23.63
C LEU A 303 12.31 -9.00 -24.81
N TYR A 304 12.84 -8.63 -25.97
CA TYR A 304 12.04 -8.36 -27.17
C TYR A 304 11.40 -9.62 -27.78
N GLU A 305 12.21 -10.60 -28.20
CA GLU A 305 11.72 -11.80 -28.92
C GLU A 305 10.67 -12.60 -28.13
N PRO A 306 10.92 -13.04 -26.87
CA PRO A 306 9.93 -13.81 -26.13
C PRO A 306 8.65 -13.01 -25.84
N SER A 307 8.75 -11.68 -25.66
CA SER A 307 7.57 -10.81 -25.52
C SER A 307 6.74 -10.77 -26.80
N LEU A 308 7.38 -10.71 -27.96
CA LEU A 308 6.70 -10.72 -29.26
C LEU A 308 6.02 -12.07 -29.49
N GLU A 309 6.71 -13.18 -29.22
CA GLU A 309 6.16 -14.54 -29.31
C GLU A 309 4.92 -14.72 -28.43
N ALA A 310 4.97 -14.26 -27.17
CA ALA A 310 3.85 -14.32 -26.24
C ALA A 310 2.63 -13.50 -26.72
N LEU A 311 2.86 -12.29 -27.25
CA LEU A 311 1.81 -11.45 -27.82
C LEU A 311 1.13 -12.12 -29.03
N PHE A 312 1.91 -12.69 -29.96
CA PHE A 312 1.37 -13.38 -31.13
C PHE A 312 0.67 -14.71 -30.78
N PHE A 313 1.19 -15.46 -29.81
CA PHE A 313 0.47 -16.60 -29.25
C PHE A 313 -0.92 -16.21 -28.74
N CYS A 314 -1.03 -15.04 -28.11
CA CYS A 314 -2.29 -14.50 -27.61
C CYS A 314 -3.17 -13.83 -28.67
N GLN A 315 -2.72 -13.64 -29.91
CA GLN A 315 -3.41 -12.84 -30.92
C GLN A 315 -4.89 -13.25 -31.08
N ASN A 316 -5.14 -14.55 -31.18
CA ASN A 316 -6.51 -15.07 -31.35
C ASN A 316 -7.33 -15.05 -30.05
N LEU A 317 -6.69 -14.89 -28.89
CA LEU A 317 -7.30 -14.85 -27.55
C LEU A 317 -7.81 -13.47 -27.16
N PHE A 318 -7.30 -12.40 -27.77
CA PHE A 318 -7.77 -11.04 -27.54
C PHE A 318 -9.24 -10.90 -27.95
N GLN A 319 -9.98 -10.13 -27.14
CA GLN A 319 -11.32 -9.63 -27.41
C GLN A 319 -11.43 -8.19 -26.89
N GLU A 320 -12.53 -7.51 -27.21
CA GLU A 320 -12.81 -6.22 -26.59
C GLU A 320 -12.86 -6.37 -25.06
N GLY A 321 -12.11 -5.52 -24.37
CA GLY A 321 -11.96 -5.55 -22.93
C GLY A 321 -10.76 -6.38 -22.43
N THR A 322 -10.09 -7.20 -23.25
CA THR A 322 -8.88 -7.92 -22.79
C THR A 322 -7.86 -6.93 -22.24
N ILE A 323 -7.46 -7.12 -20.98
CA ILE A 323 -6.49 -6.26 -20.31
C ILE A 323 -5.09 -6.84 -20.52
N LEU A 324 -4.19 -6.02 -21.02
CA LEU A 324 -2.78 -6.37 -21.25
C LEU A 324 -1.92 -5.61 -20.24
N ILE A 325 -1.20 -6.35 -19.41
CA ILE A 325 -0.20 -5.82 -18.47
C ILE A 325 1.17 -6.11 -19.09
N LEU A 326 2.01 -5.08 -19.20
CA LEU A 326 3.36 -5.16 -19.73
C LEU A 326 4.32 -4.66 -18.65
N ASP A 327 5.11 -5.55 -18.05
CA ASP A 327 6.19 -5.14 -17.17
C ASP A 327 7.40 -4.64 -17.97
N ASP A 328 8.30 -3.93 -17.28
CA ASP A 328 9.58 -3.45 -17.84
C ASP A 328 9.45 -2.68 -19.18
N PHE A 329 8.29 -2.06 -19.41
CA PHE A 329 7.96 -1.32 -20.62
C PHE A 329 8.86 -0.10 -20.83
N PHE A 330 9.41 0.48 -19.76
CA PHE A 330 10.34 1.60 -19.82
C PHE A 330 11.82 1.20 -19.69
N SER A 331 12.13 -0.09 -19.71
CA SER A 331 13.50 -0.57 -19.67
C SER A 331 14.28 -0.20 -20.93
N TYR A 332 15.57 -0.52 -20.98
CA TYR A 332 16.46 -0.12 -22.08
C TYR A 332 16.47 1.41 -22.31
N LYS A 333 16.53 2.17 -21.21
CA LYS A 333 16.52 3.65 -21.22
C LYS A 333 15.26 4.25 -21.87
N GLY A 334 14.13 3.53 -21.84
CA GLY A 334 12.87 3.96 -22.45
C GLY A 334 12.86 3.89 -23.98
N SER A 335 13.75 3.12 -24.60
CA SER A 335 13.79 2.97 -26.06
C SER A 335 12.57 2.19 -26.56
N LEU A 336 11.78 2.79 -27.46
CA LEU A 336 10.70 2.11 -28.19
C LEU A 336 11.21 1.03 -29.15
N ASN A 337 12.51 0.99 -29.41
CA ASN A 337 13.16 0.04 -30.32
C ASN A 337 13.88 -1.10 -29.56
N LYS A 338 13.56 -1.33 -28.29
CA LYS A 338 14.10 -2.45 -27.50
C LYS A 338 13.04 -3.09 -26.59
N GLY A 339 13.32 -4.32 -26.14
CA GLY A 339 12.56 -5.04 -25.12
C GLY A 339 11.05 -5.13 -25.39
N VAL A 340 10.29 -5.12 -24.30
CA VAL A 340 8.81 -5.22 -24.29
C VAL A 340 8.15 -4.09 -25.09
N ALA A 341 8.70 -2.87 -25.06
CA ALA A 341 8.16 -1.74 -25.81
C ALA A 341 8.17 -1.99 -27.33
N LYS A 342 9.31 -2.42 -27.88
CA LYS A 342 9.41 -2.78 -29.31
C LYS A 342 8.48 -3.94 -29.66
N ALA A 343 8.38 -4.94 -28.80
CA ALA A 343 7.50 -6.09 -29.03
C ALA A 343 6.04 -5.64 -29.14
N PHE A 344 5.59 -4.78 -28.24
CA PHE A 344 4.25 -4.23 -28.26
C PHE A 344 3.98 -3.32 -29.47
N GLU A 345 4.92 -2.43 -29.83
CA GLU A 345 4.78 -1.60 -31.03
C GLU A 345 4.68 -2.45 -32.31
N ASN A 346 5.52 -3.47 -32.44
CA ASN A 346 5.47 -4.39 -33.59
C ASN A 346 4.16 -5.17 -33.63
N PHE A 347 3.69 -5.68 -32.50
CA PHE A 347 2.41 -6.35 -32.41
C PHE A 347 1.24 -5.44 -32.80
N LYS A 348 1.21 -4.18 -32.34
CA LYS A 348 0.20 -3.20 -32.76
C LYS A 348 0.25 -2.93 -34.26
N ASN A 349 1.44 -2.74 -34.83
CA ASN A 349 1.60 -2.42 -36.25
C ASN A 349 1.21 -3.59 -37.18
N GLN A 350 1.34 -4.83 -36.70
CA GLN A 350 1.02 -6.03 -37.47
C GLN A 350 -0.40 -6.54 -37.23
N THR A 351 -1.16 -5.91 -36.33
CA THR A 351 -2.55 -6.27 -36.03
C THR A 351 -3.47 -5.08 -36.22
N LYS A 352 -4.79 -5.31 -36.17
CA LYS A 352 -5.80 -4.23 -36.21
C LYS A 352 -6.25 -3.81 -34.81
N PHE A 353 -5.63 -4.36 -33.77
CA PHE A 353 -6.02 -4.10 -32.40
C PHE A 353 -5.79 -2.63 -32.04
N LYS A 354 -6.78 -2.04 -31.37
CA LYS A 354 -6.62 -0.74 -30.72
C LYS A 354 -6.51 -0.92 -29.22
N PHE A 355 -5.50 -0.29 -28.63
CA PHE A 355 -5.27 -0.33 -27.19
C PHE A 355 -5.41 1.06 -26.58
N ARG A 356 -6.05 1.11 -25.41
CA ARG A 356 -6.11 2.31 -24.57
C ARG A 356 -5.33 2.08 -23.29
N GLU A 357 -4.50 3.03 -22.90
CA GLU A 357 -3.77 2.95 -21.63
C GLU A 357 -4.74 3.12 -20.44
N ILE A 358 -4.59 2.25 -19.43
CA ILE A 358 -5.31 2.34 -18.16
C ILE A 358 -4.45 3.05 -17.11
N VAL A 359 -3.21 2.59 -16.93
CA VAL A 359 -2.30 3.09 -15.88
C VAL A 359 -0.87 2.64 -16.13
N SER A 360 0.10 3.45 -15.70
CA SER A 360 1.50 3.05 -15.53
C SER A 360 1.76 2.72 -14.05
N TYR A 361 2.62 1.74 -13.75
CA TYR A 361 2.89 1.29 -12.37
C TYR A 361 4.39 1.01 -12.12
N GLY A 362 4.77 1.13 -10.86
CA GLY A 362 6.11 0.82 -10.39
C GLY A 362 7.17 1.67 -11.10
N MET A 363 8.31 1.04 -11.38
CA MET A 363 9.44 1.70 -12.06
C MET A 363 9.40 1.59 -13.59
N GLY A 364 8.48 0.80 -14.15
CA GLY A 364 8.59 0.39 -15.56
C GLY A 364 7.34 -0.16 -16.23
N GLY A 365 6.28 -0.47 -15.49
CA GLY A 365 5.14 -1.22 -16.02
C GLY A 365 4.03 -0.36 -16.62
N LYS A 366 3.30 -0.93 -17.58
CA LYS A 366 2.10 -0.33 -18.18
C LYS A 366 0.95 -1.32 -18.26
N VAL A 367 -0.27 -0.79 -18.20
CA VAL A 367 -1.51 -1.53 -18.37
C VAL A 367 -2.34 -0.91 -19.49
N PHE A 368 -2.76 -1.74 -20.42
CA PHE A 368 -3.60 -1.38 -21.56
C PHE A 368 -4.88 -2.22 -21.57
N ILE A 369 -5.91 -1.73 -22.26
CA ILE A 369 -7.14 -2.47 -22.55
C ILE A 369 -7.37 -2.48 -24.06
N CYS A 370 -7.63 -3.66 -24.61
CA CYS A 370 -8.02 -3.83 -26.00
C CYS A 370 -9.43 -3.26 -26.20
N CYS A 371 -9.57 -2.27 -27.09
CA CYS A 371 -10.83 -1.58 -27.36
C CYS A 371 -11.51 -2.10 -28.62
N GLU A 372 -10.74 -2.57 -29.61
CA GLU A 372 -11.25 -3.04 -30.89
C GLU A 372 -10.36 -4.19 -31.40
N LYS A 373 -10.96 -5.18 -32.06
CA LYS A 373 -10.29 -6.34 -32.66
C LYS A 373 -10.32 -6.30 -34.18
#